data_AF-A0AAN6SBS3-F1
#
_entry.id   AF-A0AAN6SBS3-F1
#
_cell.length_a   1.000
_cell.length_b   1.000
_cell.length_c   1.000
_cell.angle_alpha   90.00
_cell.angle_beta   90.00
_cell.angle_gamma   90.00
#
_symmetry.space_group_name_H-M   'P 1'
#
loop_
_entity.id
_entity.type
_entity.pdbx_description
1 polymer ?
#
loop_
_entity_poly.entity_id
_entity_poly.type
_entity_poly.pdbx_seq_one_letter_code
_entity_poly.pdbx_strand_id
1 'polypeptide(L)'
;MDYDAINSSDIPPEVPRSEDSAKDPENVLRGHKATLNNPQISDAAKEHSKQVLEEAGEPYDQSSSDKKTTDQGDKDPGNVARGLKASISNPGVSEEAKERAKEKLEGMQ
;
A
#
# COMPACT_ATOMS: atom_id res chain seq x y z
N MET A 1 36.32 19.74 -22.51
CA MET A 1 35.20 19.26 -21.67
C MET A 1 35.63 19.60 -20.26
N ASP A 2 35.41 20.85 -19.88
CA ASP A 2 35.87 21.39 -18.61
C ASP A 2 34.78 21.05 -17.60
N TYR A 3 35.11 20.16 -16.66
CA TYR A 3 34.22 19.88 -15.54
C TYR A 3 34.29 21.10 -14.63
N ASP A 4 33.39 22.05 -14.83
CA ASP A 4 33.20 23.15 -13.90
C ASP A 4 32.99 22.56 -12.50
N ALA A 5 33.89 22.91 -11.58
CA ALA A 5 33.87 22.42 -10.22
C ALA A 5 32.51 22.75 -9.61
N ILE A 6 31.78 21.72 -9.18
CA ILE A 6 30.47 21.86 -8.55
C ILE A 6 30.68 22.78 -7.35
N ASN A 7 30.16 24.01 -7.43
CA ASN A 7 30.35 25.00 -6.39
C ASN A 7 29.53 24.55 -5.18
N SER A 8 30.10 24.56 -3.98
CA SER A 8 29.43 24.09 -2.76
C SER A 8 28.10 24.84 -2.51
N SER A 9 27.96 26.04 -3.06
CA SER A 9 26.74 26.86 -3.03
C SER A 9 25.60 26.37 -3.94
N ASP A 10 25.91 25.57 -4.97
CA ASP A 10 24.92 25.00 -5.89
C ASP A 10 24.35 23.67 -5.39
N ILE A 11 24.95 23.12 -4.32
CA ILE A 11 24.37 22.00 -3.59
C ILE A 11 23.18 22.58 -2.82
N PRO A 12 21.93 22.16 -3.11
CA PRO A 12 20.78 22.61 -2.33
C PRO A 12 21.05 22.30 -0.85
N PRO A 13 20.66 23.19 0.07
CA PRO A 13 20.83 22.94 1.49
C PRO A 13 20.24 21.57 1.80
N GLU A 14 20.94 20.77 2.61
CA GLU A 14 20.40 19.51 3.10
C GLU A 14 18.99 19.78 3.58
N VAL A 15 18.02 19.01 3.07
CA VAL A 15 16.67 19.07 3.61
C VAL A 15 16.82 18.95 5.13
N PRO A 16 16.33 19.94 5.91
CA PRO A 16 16.39 19.82 7.36
C PRO A 16 15.77 18.45 7.68
N ARG A 17 16.36 17.69 8.61
CA ARG A 17 15.68 16.52 9.17
C ARG A 17 14.41 17.06 9.82
N SER A 18 13.37 17.23 9.03
CA SER A 18 12.12 17.73 9.49
C SER A 18 11.61 16.72 10.51
N GLU A 19 11.08 17.24 11.59
CA GLU A 19 10.47 16.49 12.68
C GLU A 19 9.26 15.65 12.21
N ASP A 20 8.98 15.64 10.89
CA ASP A 20 8.08 14.74 10.15
C ASP A 20 8.52 13.26 10.19
N SER A 21 9.70 12.93 10.74
CA SER A 21 10.03 11.56 11.16
C SER A 21 9.32 11.13 12.46
N ALA A 22 8.33 11.89 12.93
CA ALA A 22 7.34 11.36 13.85
C ALA A 22 6.69 10.12 13.21
N LYS A 23 7.13 8.94 13.65
CA LYS A 23 6.59 7.67 13.18
C LYS A 23 5.11 7.67 13.51
N ASP A 24 4.27 7.74 12.49
CA ASP A 24 2.84 7.55 12.62
C ASP A 24 2.60 6.23 13.38
N PRO A 25 1.92 6.27 14.54
CA PRO A 25 1.68 5.08 15.35
C PRO A 25 1.01 3.96 14.54
N GLU A 26 0.14 4.30 13.58
CA GLU A 26 -0.51 3.30 12.73
C GLU A 26 0.50 2.56 11.84
N ASN A 27 1.49 3.29 11.31
CA ASN A 27 2.55 2.70 10.50
C ASN A 27 3.46 1.78 11.33
N VAL A 28 3.70 2.13 12.60
CA VAL A 28 4.45 1.27 13.53
C VAL A 28 3.70 -0.03 13.80
N LEU A 29 2.41 0.05 14.10
CA LEU A 29 1.56 -1.13 14.31
C LEU A 29 1.48 -1.99 13.04
N ARG A 30 1.34 -1.36 11.86
CA ARG A 30 1.39 -2.08 10.58
C ARG A 30 2.71 -2.83 10.38
N GLY A 31 3.83 -2.22 10.79
CA GLY A 31 5.14 -2.86 10.78
C GLY A 31 5.17 -4.13 11.64
N HIS A 32 4.68 -4.06 12.88
CA HIS A 32 4.59 -5.24 13.74
C HIS A 32 3.67 -6.33 13.17
N LYS A 33 2.52 -5.95 12.57
CA LYS A 33 1.65 -6.90 11.86
C LYS A 33 2.40 -7.59 10.70
N ALA A 34 3.25 -6.87 9.97
CA ALA A 34 4.08 -7.45 8.90
C ALA A 34 5.14 -8.41 9.44
N THR A 35 5.75 -8.10 10.59
CA THR A 35 6.71 -8.98 11.27
C THR A 35 6.10 -10.34 11.60
N LEU A 36 4.83 -10.38 12.00
CA LEU A 36 4.12 -11.61 12.33
C LEU A 36 3.81 -12.49 11.11
N ASN A 37 3.54 -11.86 9.96
CA ASN A 37 3.27 -12.56 8.71
C ASN A 37 4.54 -13.05 8.00
N ASN A 38 5.72 -12.51 8.32
CA ASN A 38 6.94 -12.86 7.62
C ASN A 38 7.48 -14.24 8.09
N PRO A 39 7.55 -15.26 7.21
CA PRO A 39 8.05 -16.58 7.58
C PRO A 39 9.55 -16.59 7.92
N GLN A 40 10.31 -15.60 7.48
CA GLN A 40 11.76 -15.51 7.73
C GLN A 40 12.12 -14.85 9.06
N ILE A 41 11.14 -14.35 9.81
CA ILE A 41 11.37 -13.74 11.12
C ILE A 41 11.36 -14.81 12.21
N SER A 42 12.25 -14.66 13.19
CA SER A 42 12.36 -15.54 14.36
C SER A 42 11.14 -15.48 15.28
N ASP A 43 10.88 -16.57 16.00
CA ASP A 43 9.73 -16.67 16.90
C ASP A 43 9.77 -15.64 18.03
N ALA A 44 10.95 -15.37 18.59
CA ALA A 44 11.13 -14.34 19.63
C ALA A 44 10.78 -12.93 19.12
N ALA A 45 11.15 -12.59 17.89
CA ALA A 45 10.81 -11.29 17.30
C ALA A 45 9.30 -11.18 16.99
N LYS A 46 8.67 -12.30 16.63
CA LYS A 46 7.21 -12.37 16.47
C LYS A 46 6.51 -12.21 17.81
N GLU A 47 6.93 -12.90 18.86
CA GLU A 47 6.34 -12.79 20.19
C GLU A 47 6.37 -11.35 20.71
N HIS A 48 7.52 -10.69 20.60
CA HIS A 48 7.64 -9.27 20.95
C HIS A 48 6.68 -8.40 20.13
N SER A 49 6.55 -8.66 18.83
CA SER A 49 5.64 -7.89 17.97
C SER A 49 4.16 -8.14 18.31
N LYS A 50 3.79 -9.34 18.78
CA LYS A 50 2.44 -9.61 19.30
C LYS A 50 2.16 -8.81 20.55
N GLN A 51 3.10 -8.80 21.50
CA GLN A 51 2.95 -8.06 22.76
C GLN A 51 2.76 -6.56 22.52
N VAL A 52 3.54 -5.96 21.61
CA VAL A 52 3.40 -4.53 21.27
C VAL A 52 2.02 -4.23 20.66
N LEU A 53 1.50 -5.12 19.81
CA LEU A 53 0.17 -4.96 19.21
C LEU A 53 -0.95 -5.11 20.24
N GLU A 54 -0.81 -6.02 21.20
CA GLU A 54 -1.76 -6.21 22.30
C GLU A 54 -1.78 -4.99 23.24
N GLU A 55 -0.61 -4.46 23.60
CA GLU A 55 -0.48 -3.23 24.40
C GLU A 55 -1.11 -2.01 23.70
N ALA A 56 -1.00 -1.95 22.38
CA ALA A 56 -1.63 -0.93 21.56
C ALA A 56 -3.14 -1.12 21.35
N GLY A 57 -3.74 -2.19 21.90
CA GLY A 57 -5.17 -2.49 21.77
C GLY A 57 -5.58 -3.07 20.42
N GLU A 58 -4.62 -3.54 19.62
CA GLU A 58 -4.80 -4.07 18.26
C GLU A 58 -4.36 -5.55 18.20
N PRO A 59 -5.02 -6.47 18.95
CA PRO A 59 -4.60 -7.86 19.02
C PRO A 59 -4.56 -8.49 17.63
N TYR A 60 -3.44 -9.14 17.32
CA TYR A 60 -3.22 -9.74 16.01
C TYR A 60 -3.89 -11.12 15.91
N ASP A 61 -4.91 -11.21 15.05
CA ASP A 61 -5.56 -12.47 14.68
C ASP A 61 -4.99 -13.00 13.35
N GLN A 62 -4.31 -14.15 13.42
CA GLN A 62 -3.75 -14.85 12.25
C GLN A 62 -4.83 -15.34 11.29
N SER A 63 -6.04 -15.61 11.77
CA SER A 63 -7.16 -16.06 10.95
C SER A 63 -7.60 -14.98 9.95
N SER A 64 -7.40 -13.71 10.31
CA SER A 64 -7.70 -12.56 9.48
C SER A 64 -6.66 -12.33 8.36
N SER A 65 -5.42 -12.82 8.50
CA SER A 65 -4.40 -12.72 7.44
C SER A 65 -4.58 -13.75 6.32
N ASP A 66 -5.22 -14.88 6.59
CA ASP A 66 -5.65 -15.85 5.57
C ASP A 66 -6.91 -15.41 4.83
N LYS A 67 -7.49 -14.25 5.19
CA LYS A 67 -8.46 -13.52 4.37
C LYS A 67 -7.75 -12.94 3.15
N LYS A 68 -7.28 -13.84 2.28
CA LYS A 68 -7.04 -13.58 0.87
C LYS A 68 -8.18 -12.67 0.41
N THR A 69 -7.85 -11.58 -0.28
CA THR A 69 -8.78 -10.59 -0.84
C THR A 69 -9.74 -11.16 -1.91
N THR A 70 -10.03 -12.47 -1.85
CA THR A 70 -11.23 -13.08 -2.41
C THR A 70 -12.49 -12.65 -1.68
N ASP A 71 -12.38 -11.89 -0.58
CA ASP A 71 -13.48 -11.12 -0.04
C ASP A 71 -14.01 -10.21 -1.15
N GLN A 72 -15.10 -10.64 -1.77
CA GLN A 72 -16.08 -9.77 -2.41
C GLN A 72 -16.75 -8.85 -1.36
N GLY A 73 -15.99 -8.41 -0.33
CA GLY A 73 -16.41 -7.34 0.53
C GLY A 73 -16.65 -6.14 -0.37
N ASP A 74 -17.80 -5.51 -0.17
CA ASP A 74 -18.40 -4.50 -1.02
C ASP A 74 -17.35 -3.62 -1.70
N LYS A 75 -16.97 -4.02 -2.92
CA LYS A 75 -16.00 -3.25 -3.69
C LYS A 75 -16.63 -1.89 -3.88
N ASP A 76 -15.93 -0.85 -3.43
CA ASP A 76 -16.39 0.52 -3.62
C ASP A 76 -16.80 0.72 -5.09
N PRO A 77 -18.09 0.96 -5.39
CA PRO A 77 -18.59 0.98 -6.75
C PRO A 77 -17.91 2.08 -7.58
N GLY A 78 -17.49 3.18 -6.93
CA GLY A 78 -16.70 4.24 -7.55
C GLY A 78 -15.33 3.76 -8.00
N ASN A 79 -14.64 2.97 -7.17
CA ASN A 79 -13.34 2.37 -7.54
C ASN A 79 -13.48 1.35 -8.67
N VAL A 80 -14.54 0.54 -8.66
CA VAL A 80 -14.82 -0.39 -9.76
C VAL A 80 -15.08 0.38 -11.06
N ALA A 81 -15.95 1.39 -11.02
CA ALA A 81 -16.25 2.23 -12.18
C ALA A 81 -15.00 2.93 -12.75
N ARG A 82 -14.13 3.45 -11.87
CA ARG A 82 -12.84 4.04 -12.26
C ARG A 82 -11.93 3.03 -12.95
N GLY A 83 -11.83 1.81 -12.42
CA GLY A 83 -11.05 0.72 -13.00
C GLY A 83 -11.56 0.32 -14.38
N LEU A 84 -12.88 0.15 -14.54
CA LEU A 84 -13.50 -0.16 -15.82
C LEU A 84 -13.25 0.95 -16.85
N LYS A 85 -13.38 2.22 -16.46
CA LYS A 85 -13.07 3.37 -17.31
C LYS A 85 -11.61 3.37 -17.78
N ALA A 86 -10.68 3.06 -16.88
CA ALA A 86 -9.27 2.95 -17.21
C ALA A 86 -9.00 1.81 -18.22
N SER A 87 -9.67 0.65 -18.06
CA SER A 87 -9.59 -0.45 -19.02
C SER A 87 -10.10 -0.05 -20.40
N ILE A 88 -11.18 0.74 -20.48
CA ILE A 88 -11.74 1.22 -21.74
C ILE A 88 -10.76 2.15 -22.48
N SER A 89 -10.06 3.04 -21.76
CA SER A 89 -9.11 3.99 -22.36
C SER A 89 -7.73 3.40 -22.66
N ASN A 90 -7.40 2.22 -22.15
CA ASN A 90 -6.07 1.65 -22.28
C ASN A 90 -5.86 1.05 -23.69
N PRO A 91 -4.89 1.54 -24.49
CA PRO A 91 -4.61 0.99 -25.83
C PRO A 91 -4.11 -0.46 -25.80
N GLY A 92 -3.56 -0.92 -24.67
CA GLY A 92 -3.10 -2.30 -24.47
C GLY A 92 -4.20 -3.31 -24.13
N VAL A 93 -5.46 -2.87 -24.00
CA VAL A 93 -6.62 -3.75 -23.74
C VAL A 93 -7.30 -4.10 -25.05
N SER A 94 -7.72 -5.35 -25.21
CA SER A 94 -8.44 -5.80 -26.42
C SER A 94 -9.81 -5.13 -26.56
N GLU A 95 -10.29 -4.99 -27.79
CA GLU A 95 -11.60 -4.37 -28.05
C GLU A 95 -12.75 -5.12 -27.36
N GLU A 96 -12.74 -6.46 -27.37
CA GLU A 96 -13.73 -7.29 -26.64
C GLU A 96 -13.71 -7.00 -25.12
N ALA A 97 -12.52 -6.82 -24.53
CA ALA A 97 -12.41 -6.51 -23.11
C ALA A 97 -12.87 -5.09 -22.78
N LYS A 98 -12.65 -4.12 -23.69
CA LYS A 98 -13.19 -2.76 -23.56
C LYS A 98 -14.71 -2.75 -23.66
N GLU A 99 -15.29 -3.51 -24.57
CA GLU A 99 -16.74 -3.62 -24.74
C GLU A 99 -17.41 -4.18 -23.48
N ARG A 100 -16.91 -5.31 -22.95
CA ARG A 100 -17.39 -5.85 -21.67
C ARG A 100 -17.22 -4.87 -20.50
N ALA A 101 -16.16 -4.08 -20.50
CA ALA A 101 -15.96 -3.06 -19.47
C ALA A 101 -16.99 -1.92 -19.57
N LYS A 102 -17.42 -1.55 -20.80
CA LYS A 102 -18.50 -0.58 -21.02
C LYS A 102 -19.84 -1.11 -20.52
N GLU A 103 -20.22 -2.33 -20.90
CA GLU A 103 -21.47 -2.95 -20.46
C GLU A 103 -21.57 -3.00 -18.92
N LYS A 104 -20.48 -3.41 -18.26
CA LYS A 104 -20.42 -3.45 -16.78
C LYS A 104 -20.49 -2.07 -16.15
N LEU A 105 -19.91 -1.05 -16.79
CA LEU A 105 -19.94 0.32 -16.30
C LEU A 105 -21.32 0.95 -16.46
N GLU A 106 -22.06 0.62 -17.52
CA GLU A 106 -23.43 1.05 -17.75
C GLU A 106 -24.40 0.39 -16.75
N GLY A 107 -24.21 -0.89 -16.44
CA GLY A 107 -24.98 -1.60 -15.40
C GLY A 107 -24.69 -1.15 -13.96
N MET A 108 -23.76 -0.20 -13.74
CA MET A 108 -23.43 0.39 -12.43
C MET A 108 -24.07 1.77 -12.20
N GLN A 109 -24.79 2.33 -13.19
CA GLN A 109 -25.44 3.64 -13.11
C GLN A 109 -26.80 3.61 -12.43
#